data_AF-A0A383EET4-F1
#
_entry.id   AF-A0A383EET4-F1
#
_cell.length_a   1.000
_cell.length_b   1.000
_cell.length_c   1.000
_cell.angle_alpha   90.00
_cell.angle_beta   90.00
_cell.angle_gamma   90.00
#
_symmetry.space_group_name_H-M   'P 1'
#
loop_
_entity.id
_entity.type
_entity.pdbx_description
1 polymer ?
#
loop_
_entity_poly.entity_id
_entity_poly.type
_entity_poly.pdbx_seq_one_letter_code
_entity_poly.pdbx_strand_id
1 'polypeptide(L)' 'MMMKKILFILLIGLVSAENTLIFENIGGGLWNVVCSSDADVGGFQFNVEGAAITDASGGAASEA' A
#
# COMPACT_ATOMS: atom_id res chain seq x y z
N MET A 1 -20.64 31.60 8.18
CA MET A 1 -19.46 31.01 8.84
C MET A 1 -19.59 29.50 9.10
N MET A 2 -20.77 28.99 9.49
CA MET A 2 -21.01 27.58 9.81
C MET A 2 -20.88 26.62 8.61
N MET A 3 -21.45 26.97 7.44
CA MET A 3 -21.43 26.11 6.24
C MET A 3 -20.03 25.91 5.65
N LYS A 4 -19.15 26.91 5.77
CA LYS A 4 -17.74 26.83 5.34
C LYS A 4 -16.93 25.86 6.21
N LYS A 5 -17.24 25.81 7.51
CA LYS A 5 -16.62 24.85 8.46
C LYS A 5 -17.09 23.41 8.16
N ILE A 6 -18.39 23.23 7.90
CA ILE A 6 -18.95 21.93 7.51
C ILE A 6 -18.34 21.43 6.19
N LEU A 7 -18.21 22.31 5.18
CA LEU A 7 -17.58 21.97 3.90
C LEU A 7 -16.08 21.63 4.05
N PHE A 8 -15.37 22.32 4.96
CA PHE A 8 -13.96 22.04 5.25
C PHE A 8 -13.75 20.70 5.96
N ILE A 9 -14.62 20.35 6.91
CA ILE A 9 -14.61 19.05 7.59
C ILE A 9 -14.93 17.91 6.60
N LEU A 10 -15.86 18.13 5.67
CA LEU A 10 -16.16 17.17 4.60
C LEU A 10 -14.98 16.99 3.63
N LEU A 11 -14.24 18.08 3.34
CA LEU A 11 -13.03 18.03 2.49
C LEU A 11 -11.87 17.28 3.16
N ILE A 12 -11.70 17.44 4.48
CA ILE A 12 -10.67 16.75 5.26
C ILE A 12 -11.00 15.25 5.41
N GLY A 13 -12.27 14.91 5.61
CA GLY A 13 -12.72 13.52 5.69
C GLY A 13 -12.64 12.73 4.38
N LEU A 14 -12.37 13.40 3.24
CA LEU A 14 -12.09 12.77 1.95
C LEU A 14 -10.62 12.37 1.78
N VAL A 15 -9.73 12.75 2.71
CA VAL A 15 -8.37 12.19 2.80
C VAL A 15 -8.50 10.86 3.54
N SER A 16 -8.99 9.85 2.83
CA SER A 16 -9.05 8.47 3.30
C SER A 16 -7.63 7.91 3.47
N ALA A 17 -7.43 7.06 4.48
CA ALA A 17 -6.24 6.23 4.66
C ALA A 17 -5.82 5.57 3.33
N GLU A 18 -4.69 6.01 2.77
CA GLU A 18 -4.20 5.54 1.47
C GLU A 18 -3.43 4.22 1.68
N ASN A 19 -4.12 3.09 1.80
CA ASN A 19 -3.49 1.78 1.73
C ASN A 19 -2.97 1.54 0.31
N THR A 20 -1.67 1.72 0.12
CA THR A 20 -1.04 1.67 -1.20
C THR A 20 -0.13 0.45 -1.31
N LEU A 21 -0.31 -0.32 -2.39
CA LEU A 21 0.64 -1.34 -2.82
C LEU A 21 1.42 -0.84 -4.02
N ILE A 22 2.74 -0.86 -3.93
CA ILE A 22 3.66 -0.38 -4.95
C ILE A 22 4.48 -1.57 -5.46
N PHE A 23 4.53 -1.69 -6.80
CA PHE A 23 5.35 -2.67 -7.49
C PHE A 23 6.44 -1.95 -8.28
N GLU A 24 7.70 -2.25 -7.96
CA GLU A 24 8.85 -1.66 -8.64
C GLU A 24 9.70 -2.78 -9.27
N ASN A 25 9.97 -2.66 -10.56
CA ASN A 25 10.92 -3.52 -11.25
C ASN A 25 12.35 -3.03 -10.99
N ILE A 26 13.19 -3.89 -10.41
CA ILE A 26 14.60 -3.56 -10.11
C ILE A 26 15.59 -4.26 -11.06
N GLY A 27 15.08 -4.87 -12.13
CA GLY A 27 15.87 -5.59 -13.14
C GLY A 27 16.16 -7.06 -12.76
N GLY A 28 16.67 -7.81 -13.74
CA GLY A 28 17.08 -9.21 -13.54
C GLY A 28 15.96 -10.19 -13.16
N GLY A 29 14.69 -9.82 -13.36
CA GLY A 29 13.53 -10.61 -12.93
C GLY A 29 13.10 -10.39 -11.47
N LEU A 30 13.76 -9.47 -10.76
CA LEU A 30 13.44 -9.12 -9.37
C LEU A 30 12.46 -7.95 -9.31
N TRP A 31 11.57 -8.01 -8.31
CA TRP A 31 10.53 -7.02 -8.07
C TRP A 31 10.45 -6.68 -6.59
N ASN A 32 10.39 -5.39 -6.29
CA ASN A 32 10.03 -4.89 -4.97
C ASN A 32 8.51 -4.81 -4.85
N VAL A 33 7.98 -5.29 -3.72
CA VAL A 33 6.57 -5.16 -3.34
C VAL A 33 6.52 -4.42 -2.02
N VAL A 34 6.02 -3.19 -2.04
CA VAL A 34 5.97 -2.31 -0.86
C VAL A 34 4.52 -2.02 -0.51
N CYS A 35 4.17 -2.21 0.77
CA CYS A 35 2.91 -1.75 1.32
C CYS A 35 3.16 -0.48 2.14
N SER A 36 2.44 0.58 1.81
CA SER A 36 2.40 1.82 2.58
C SER A 36 1.00 1.98 3.15
N SER A 37 0.89 2.10 4.47
CA SER A 37 -0.35 2.37 5.18
C SER A 37 -0.07 3.19 6.42
N ASP A 38 -1.02 4.04 6.78
CA ASP A 38 -1.09 4.83 8.01
C ASP A 38 -1.78 4.08 9.16
N ALA A 39 -2.19 2.82 8.93
CA ALA A 39 -2.79 1.92 9.91
C ALA A 39 -2.18 0.52 9.86
N ASP A 40 -2.37 -0.26 10.93
CA ASP A 40 -1.91 -1.65 10.98
C ASP A 40 -2.63 -2.49 9.90
N VAL A 41 -1.84 -3.19 9.09
CA VAL A 41 -2.33 -4.08 8.04
C VAL A 41 -2.06 -5.54 8.41
N GLY A 42 -3.11 -6.36 8.44
CA GLY A 42 -2.98 -7.81 8.68
C GLY A 42 -2.34 -8.58 7.52
N GLY A 43 -2.14 -7.93 6.38
CA GLY A 43 -1.50 -8.48 5.18
C GLY A 43 -2.16 -8.00 3.89
N PHE A 44 -1.56 -8.38 2.76
CA PHE A 44 -2.08 -8.13 1.41
C PHE A 44 -1.95 -9.38 0.55
N GLN A 45 -2.78 -9.51 -0.47
CA GLN A 45 -2.77 -10.63 -1.42
C GLN A 45 -2.81 -10.09 -2.85
N PHE A 46 -2.04 -10.69 -3.75
CA PHE A 46 -2.04 -10.38 -5.17
C PHE A 46 -1.76 -11.65 -5.99
N ASN A 47 -2.22 -11.68 -7.24
CA ASN A 47 -1.93 -12.77 -8.18
C ASN A 47 -0.67 -12.48 -8.97
N VAL A 48 0.04 -13.54 -9.34
CA VAL A 48 1.16 -13.49 -10.29
C VAL A 48 0.79 -14.35 -11.49
N GLU A 49 0.73 -13.73 -12.66
CA GLU A 49 0.47 -14.41 -13.93
C GLU A 49 1.67 -14.24 -14.86
N GLY A 50 1.96 -15.25 -15.69
CA GLY A 50 3.03 -15.18 -16.69
C GLY A 50 4.47 -15.22 -16.15
N ALA A 51 4.65 -15.37 -14.83
CA ALA A 51 5.95 -15.53 -14.19
C ALA A 51 5.89 -16.60 -13.10
N ALA A 52 7.01 -17.27 -12.84
CA ALA A 52 7.19 -18.15 -11.69
C ALA A 52 7.86 -17.36 -10.56
N ILE A 53 7.32 -17.45 -9.35
CA ILE A 53 7.99 -16.92 -8.15
C ILE A 53 9.01 -17.96 -7.69
N THR A 54 10.29 -17.66 -7.90
CA THR A 54 11.39 -18.58 -7.55
C THR A 54 11.96 -18.32 -6.16
N ASP A 55 11.79 -17.11 -5.64
CA ASP A 55 12.21 -16.72 -4.30
C ASP A 55 11.41 -15.50 -3.83
N ALA A 56 11.34 -15.31 -2.50
CA ALA A 56 10.75 -14.13 -1.87
C ALA A 56 11.48 -13.84 -0.55
N SER A 57 11.88 -12.58 -0.35
CA SER A 57 12.60 -12.16 0.86
C SER A 57 12.23 -10.73 1.27
N GLY A 58 12.29 -10.45 2.58
CA GLY A 58 12.14 -9.11 3.15
C GLY A 58 10.73 -8.69 3.60
N GLY A 59 10.60 -7.40 3.94
CA GLY A 59 9.38 -6.70 4.40
C GLY A 59 9.28 -6.51 5.93
N ALA A 60 8.34 -5.67 6.38
CA ALA A 60 8.03 -5.51 7.81
C ALA A 60 7.57 -6.83 8.47
N ALA A 61 7.04 -7.78 7.68
CA ALA A 61 6.68 -9.12 8.14
C ALA A 61 7.89 -9.99 8.53
N SER A 62 9.10 -9.66 8.07
CA SER A 62 10.33 -10.35 8.49
C SER A 62 10.88 -9.83 9.83
N GLU A 63 10.39 -8.69 10.32
CA GLU A 63 10.80 -8.08 11.59
C GLU A 63 9.83 -8.37 12.74
N ALA A 64 8.76 -9.14 12.49
CA ALA A 64 7.75 -9.55 13.47
C ALA A 64 8.08 -10.90 14.15
#